data_AF-A0A9E2QUS3-F1
#
_entry.id   AF-A0A9E2QUS3-F1
#
_cell.length_a   1.000
_cell.length_b   1.000
_cell.length_c   1.000
_cell.angle_alpha   90.00
_cell.angle_beta   90.00
_cell.angle_gamma   90.00
#
_symmetry.space_group_name_H-M   'P 1'
#
loop_
_entity.id
_entity.type
_entity.pdbx_description
1 polymer ?
#
loop_
_entity_poly.entity_id
_entity_poly.type
_entity_poly.pdbx_seq_one_letter_code
_entity_poly.pdbx_strand_id
1 'polypeptide(L)'
;MTATSLTRRRALLAGLALPAAALPGCASLDPAEYADQKPVLDLTRYFDGMIDGWGMVQDRGGKVLRRFTVVIQAGWRGDTGTLDEAFVWSDGERQRRVWTLQRRQAGSYTGTAADVVGEATGTARGNALNWRYTMALPVSGRTWHVDFDDWMFLVDDRVLLNRATMSKFGVRLGEVTLSMTRR
;
A
#
# COMPACT_ATOMS: atom_id res chain seq x y z
N MET A 1 23.46 34.95 -78.19
CA MET A 1 22.50 34.80 -77.07
C MET A 1 22.55 33.34 -76.63
N THR A 2 23.35 33.03 -75.61
CA THR A 2 23.54 31.69 -75.06
C THR A 2 22.66 31.53 -73.82
N ALA A 3 21.78 30.53 -73.84
CA ALA A 3 20.86 30.22 -72.75
C ALA A 3 21.57 29.36 -71.70
N THR A 4 21.61 29.83 -70.45
CA THR A 4 22.13 29.10 -69.29
C THR A 4 20.97 28.42 -68.56
N SER A 5 21.03 27.10 -68.47
CA SER A 5 20.08 26.26 -67.73
C SER A 5 20.28 26.41 -66.22
N LEU A 6 19.19 26.68 -65.49
CA LEU A 6 19.16 26.71 -64.02
C LEU A 6 18.64 25.38 -63.49
N THR A 7 19.53 24.59 -62.91
CA THR A 7 19.25 23.30 -62.26
C THR A 7 18.49 23.53 -60.95
N ARG A 8 17.24 23.06 -60.87
CA ARG A 8 16.43 23.07 -59.64
C ARG A 8 17.02 22.09 -58.62
N ARG A 9 17.60 22.61 -57.53
CA ARG A 9 17.99 21.80 -56.36
C ARG A 9 16.74 21.34 -55.61
N ARG A 10 16.48 20.03 -55.60
CA ARG A 10 15.47 19.40 -54.76
C ARG A 10 15.97 19.41 -53.32
N ALA A 11 15.32 20.17 -52.44
CA ALA A 11 15.55 20.10 -51.00
C ALA A 11 14.92 18.79 -50.46
N LEU A 12 15.75 17.86 -50.01
CA LEU A 12 15.30 16.70 -49.24
C LEU A 12 15.00 17.14 -47.80
N LEU A 13 13.72 17.19 -47.46
CA LEU A 13 13.25 17.29 -46.07
C LEU A 13 13.49 15.94 -45.39
N ALA A 14 14.59 15.81 -44.66
CA ALA A 14 14.82 14.69 -43.76
C ALA A 14 13.91 14.87 -42.54
N GLY A 15 12.81 14.13 -42.48
CA GLY A 15 11.93 14.08 -41.32
C GLY A 15 12.65 13.45 -40.14
N LEU A 16 12.89 14.22 -39.08
CA LEU A 16 13.30 13.70 -37.77
C LEU A 16 12.15 12.88 -37.21
N ALA A 17 12.23 11.55 -37.31
CA ALA A 17 11.43 10.67 -36.47
C ALA A 17 11.97 10.77 -35.03
N LEU A 18 11.28 11.53 -34.17
CA LEU A 18 11.55 11.48 -32.73
C LEU A 18 11.27 10.05 -32.24
N PRO A 19 12.24 9.35 -31.64
CA PRO A 19 11.94 8.12 -30.93
C PRO A 19 11.03 8.49 -29.75
N ALA A 20 9.80 7.98 -29.76
CA ALA A 20 8.92 8.06 -28.61
C ALA A 20 9.61 7.36 -27.44
N ALA A 21 10.16 8.16 -26.51
CA ALA A 21 10.71 7.66 -25.27
C ALA A 21 9.57 6.90 -24.56
N ALA A 22 9.70 5.58 -24.47
CA ALA A 22 8.87 4.77 -23.59
C ALA A 22 9.16 5.27 -22.17
N LEU A 23 8.23 6.06 -21.61
CA LEU A 23 8.27 6.44 -20.21
C LEU A 23 8.31 5.13 -19.42
N PRO A 24 9.32 4.90 -18.55
CA PRO A 24 9.32 3.72 -17.70
C PRO A 24 8.00 3.73 -16.91
N GLY A 25 7.12 2.81 -17.27
CA GLY A 25 5.83 2.63 -16.60
C GLY A 25 6.09 2.36 -15.13
N CYS A 26 5.26 2.93 -14.26
CA CYS A 26 5.30 2.82 -12.81
C CYS A 26 5.63 1.38 -12.38
N ALA A 27 6.90 1.10 -12.08
CA ALA A 27 7.27 -0.17 -11.47
C ALA A 27 6.64 -0.18 -10.07
N SER A 28 5.76 -1.14 -9.81
CA SER A 28 5.30 -1.40 -8.45
C SER A 28 6.52 -1.75 -7.61
N LEU A 29 6.68 -1.08 -6.47
CA LEU A 29 7.76 -1.33 -5.52
C LEU A 29 7.81 -2.84 -5.18
N ASP A 30 8.99 -3.47 -5.30
CA ASP A 30 9.17 -4.89 -4.94
C ASP A 30 9.68 -4.97 -3.50
N PRO A 31 9.04 -5.74 -2.60
CA PRO A 31 9.56 -5.96 -1.25
C PRO A 31 11.02 -6.40 -1.22
N ALA A 32 11.51 -7.12 -2.24
CA ALA A 32 12.89 -7.56 -2.34
C ALA A 32 13.91 -6.41 -2.30
N GLU A 33 13.54 -5.19 -2.72
CA GLU A 33 14.40 -4.00 -2.64
C GLU A 33 14.79 -3.64 -1.20
N TYR A 34 14.00 -4.08 -0.22
CA TYR A 34 14.23 -3.82 1.19
C TYR A 34 14.99 -4.95 1.92
N ALA A 35 15.41 -6.02 1.23
CA ALA A 35 15.95 -7.22 1.88
C ALA A 35 17.10 -6.96 2.88
N ASP A 36 17.98 -6.00 2.55
CA ASP A 36 19.14 -5.64 3.35
C ASP A 36 18.87 -4.56 4.40
N GLN A 37 17.67 -3.98 4.41
CA GLN A 37 17.30 -2.90 5.33
C GLN A 37 17.10 -3.41 6.76
N LYS A 38 17.43 -2.55 7.71
CA LYS A 38 17.33 -2.79 9.15
C LYS A 38 16.52 -1.68 9.83
N PRO A 39 15.88 -1.94 10.98
CA PRO A 39 15.75 -3.25 11.65
C PRO A 39 14.90 -4.25 10.84
N VAL A 40 15.11 -5.55 11.03
CA VAL A 40 14.31 -6.57 10.32
C VAL A 40 12.92 -6.65 10.97
N LEU A 41 11.88 -6.50 10.14
CA LEU A 41 10.50 -6.62 10.54
C LEU A 41 10.11 -8.11 10.65
N ASP A 42 10.02 -8.59 11.89
CA ASP A 42 9.40 -9.87 12.23
C ASP A 42 8.00 -9.61 12.79
N LEU A 43 6.96 -10.00 12.03
CA LEU A 43 5.56 -9.80 12.42
C LEU A 43 5.23 -10.53 13.73
N THR A 44 5.84 -11.68 14.00
CA THR A 44 5.58 -12.46 15.21
C THR A 44 6.15 -11.81 16.46
N ARG A 45 7.11 -10.89 16.29
CA ARG A 45 7.70 -10.09 17.36
C ARG A 45 7.09 -8.70 17.47
N TYR A 46 6.83 -8.03 16.34
CA TYR A 46 6.26 -6.69 16.36
C TYR A 46 4.80 -6.72 16.85
N PHE A 47 4.01 -7.66 16.31
CA PHE A 47 2.61 -7.85 16.68
C PHE A 47 2.44 -8.86 17.82
N ASP A 48 3.10 -8.61 18.95
CA ASP A 48 2.95 -9.39 20.18
C ASP A 48 2.84 -8.44 21.38
N GLY A 49 1.63 -8.32 21.94
CA GLY A 49 1.29 -7.38 23.00
C GLY A 49 0.41 -6.22 22.51
N MET A 50 0.60 -5.04 23.14
CA MET A 50 -0.24 -3.87 22.91
C MET A 50 0.45 -2.87 21.98
N ILE A 51 -0.28 -2.40 20.98
CA ILE A 51 0.18 -1.41 20.01
C ILE A 51 -0.84 -0.27 19.97
N ASP A 52 -0.34 0.96 20.06
CA ASP A 52 -1.14 2.17 19.84
C ASP A 52 -0.90 2.70 18.44
N GLY A 53 -1.96 3.19 17.81
CA GLY A 53 -1.88 3.77 16.48
C GLY A 53 -2.66 5.06 16.31
N TRP A 54 -2.13 5.92 15.44
CA TRP A 54 -2.73 7.18 15.03
C TRP A 54 -2.69 7.29 13.52
N GLY A 55 -3.85 7.53 12.91
CA GLY A 55 -3.96 7.53 11.47
C GLY A 55 -4.99 8.49 10.92
N MET A 56 -4.96 8.62 9.59
CA MET A 56 -5.88 9.44 8.83
C MET A 56 -6.17 8.81 7.47
N VAL A 57 -7.38 9.09 6.98
CA VAL A 57 -7.83 8.73 5.65
C VAL A 57 -7.88 9.99 4.80
N GLN A 58 -7.29 9.93 3.62
CA GLN A 58 -7.23 11.04 2.67
C GLN A 58 -7.85 10.63 1.34
N ASP A 59 -8.46 11.60 0.65
CA ASP A 59 -8.90 11.38 -0.74
C ASP A 59 -7.71 11.42 -1.72
N ARG A 60 -7.98 11.15 -3.00
CA ARG A 60 -6.98 11.24 -4.08
C ARG A 60 -6.34 12.63 -4.26
N GLY A 61 -6.97 13.68 -3.75
CA GLY A 61 -6.43 15.05 -3.75
C GLY A 61 -5.62 15.38 -2.50
N GLY A 62 -5.49 14.43 -1.56
CA GLY A 62 -4.76 14.61 -0.30
C GLY A 62 -5.59 15.25 0.81
N LYS A 63 -6.87 15.58 0.57
CA LYS A 63 -7.74 16.15 1.61
C LYS A 63 -7.98 15.10 2.69
N VAL A 64 -7.72 15.46 3.94
CA VAL A 64 -8.03 14.61 5.10
C VAL A 64 -9.55 14.52 5.25
N LEU A 65 -10.09 13.30 5.12
CA LEU A 65 -11.51 13.00 5.24
C LEU A 65 -11.88 12.65 6.68
N ARG A 66 -11.10 11.76 7.31
CA ARG A 66 -11.30 11.29 8.68
C ARG A 66 -9.96 11.02 9.35
N ARG A 67 -9.92 11.11 10.67
CA ARG A 67 -8.78 10.72 11.51
C ARG A 67 -9.24 9.64 12.48
N PHE A 68 -8.31 8.81 12.95
CA PHE A 68 -8.62 7.78 13.92
C PHE A 68 -7.45 7.53 14.85
N THR A 69 -7.78 6.99 16.01
CA THR A 69 -6.84 6.27 16.88
C THR A 69 -7.23 4.80 16.87
N VAL A 70 -6.26 3.93 17.07
CA VAL A 70 -6.49 2.49 17.17
C VAL A 70 -5.66 1.93 18.32
N VAL A 71 -6.26 1.03 19.09
CA VAL A 71 -5.50 0.15 20.00
C VAL A 71 -5.59 -1.25 19.43
N ILE A 72 -4.43 -1.89 19.24
CA ILE A 72 -4.33 -3.24 18.72
C ILE A 72 -3.82 -4.14 19.83
N GLN A 73 -4.64 -5.12 20.22
CA GLN A 73 -4.19 -6.22 21.06
C GLN A 73 -3.77 -7.36 20.14
N ALA A 74 -2.48 -7.60 20.06
CA ALA A 74 -1.89 -8.58 19.18
C ALA A 74 -1.30 -9.77 19.95
N GLY A 75 -1.30 -10.94 19.34
CA GLY A 75 -0.61 -12.10 19.90
C GLY A 75 -0.53 -13.25 18.91
N TRP A 76 0.42 -14.14 19.15
CA TRP A 76 0.69 -15.30 18.30
C TRP A 76 0.57 -16.62 19.06
N ARG A 77 0.09 -17.65 18.37
CA ARG A 77 0.09 -19.05 18.81
C ARG A 77 0.65 -19.90 17.68
N GLY A 78 1.92 -20.29 17.80
CA GLY A 78 2.63 -20.96 16.72
C GLY A 78 2.71 -20.05 15.48
N ASP A 79 2.16 -20.51 14.36
CA ASP A 79 2.14 -19.76 13.10
C ASP A 79 0.87 -18.91 12.91
N THR A 80 -0.05 -18.90 13.87
CA THR A 80 -1.30 -18.13 13.78
C THR A 80 -1.23 -16.89 14.67
N GLY A 81 -1.40 -15.71 14.06
CA GLY A 81 -1.47 -14.43 14.73
C GLY A 81 -2.91 -13.93 14.83
N THR A 82 -3.21 -13.14 15.86
CA THR A 82 -4.49 -12.42 15.99
C THR A 82 -4.21 -10.96 16.28
N LEU A 83 -4.80 -10.06 15.50
CA LEU A 83 -4.78 -8.61 15.75
C LEU A 83 -6.19 -8.14 16.04
N ASP A 84 -6.47 -7.78 17.28
CA ASP A 84 -7.77 -7.25 17.71
C ASP A 84 -7.70 -5.72 17.76
N GLU A 85 -8.20 -5.09 16.71
CA GLU A 85 -8.07 -3.66 16.45
C GLU A 85 -9.34 -2.92 16.89
N ALA A 86 -9.19 -2.01 17.86
CA ALA A 86 -10.26 -1.15 18.35
C ALA A 86 -10.02 0.30 17.91
N PHE A 87 -10.81 0.77 16.95
CA PHE A 87 -10.73 2.10 16.36
C PHE A 87 -11.68 3.10 17.05
N VAL A 88 -11.20 4.32 17.22
CA VAL A 88 -12.00 5.50 17.57
C VAL A 88 -11.79 6.57 16.51
N TRP A 89 -12.85 6.88 15.78
CA TRP A 89 -12.84 7.86 14.69
C TRP A 89 -13.08 9.28 15.20
N SER A 90 -12.65 10.27 14.42
CA SER A 90 -12.75 11.69 14.78
C SER A 90 -14.17 12.24 14.86
N ASP A 91 -15.16 11.52 14.34
CA ASP A 91 -16.60 11.81 14.45
C ASP A 91 -17.27 11.04 15.60
N GLY A 92 -16.50 10.30 16.40
CA GLY A 92 -16.98 9.52 17.54
C GLY A 92 -17.39 8.09 17.21
N GLU A 93 -17.42 7.69 15.94
CA GLU A 93 -17.68 6.29 15.56
C GLU A 93 -16.63 5.37 16.19
N ARG A 94 -17.08 4.20 16.67
CA ARG A 94 -16.21 3.13 17.15
C ARG A 94 -16.36 1.94 16.25
N GLN A 95 -15.23 1.38 15.85
CA GLN A 95 -15.17 0.21 14.97
C GLN A 95 -14.20 -0.80 15.56
N ARG A 96 -14.49 -2.08 15.35
CA ARG A 96 -13.59 -3.17 15.72
C ARG A 96 -13.33 -4.04 14.52
N ARG A 97 -12.07 -4.41 14.30
CA ARG A 97 -11.67 -5.40 13.29
C ARG A 97 -10.76 -6.42 13.95
N VAL A 98 -10.98 -7.68 13.63
CA VAL A 98 -10.14 -8.77 14.13
C VAL A 98 -9.52 -9.46 12.94
N TRP A 99 -8.20 -9.34 12.82
CA TRP A 99 -7.42 -10.09 11.83
C TRP A 99 -6.97 -11.42 12.41
N THR A 100 -7.10 -12.47 11.62
CA THR A 100 -6.38 -13.74 11.82
C THR A 100 -5.28 -13.82 10.78
N LEU A 101 -4.02 -13.84 11.22
CA LEU A 101 -2.85 -13.93 10.36
C LEU A 101 -2.30 -15.35 10.37
N GLN A 102 -1.76 -15.80 9.24
CA GLN A 102 -1.04 -17.06 9.13
C GLN A 102 0.35 -16.81 8.57
N ARG A 103 1.38 -17.16 9.35
CA ARG A 103 2.77 -17.19 8.88
C ARG A 103 2.92 -18.32 7.88
N ARG A 104 3.51 -18.01 6.73
CA ARG A 104 3.91 -18.94 5.68
C ARG A 104 5.43 -18.95 5.57
N GLN A 105 5.95 -19.68 4.60
CA GLN A 105 7.39 -19.79 4.38
C GLN A 105 7.99 -18.50 3.79
N ALA A 106 9.31 -18.33 3.95
CA ALA A 106 10.09 -17.28 3.29
C ALA A 106 9.51 -15.86 3.45
N GLY A 107 9.06 -15.51 4.67
CA GLY A 107 8.52 -14.18 4.98
C GLY A 107 7.18 -13.86 4.31
N SER A 108 6.48 -14.87 3.79
CA SER A 108 5.12 -14.72 3.30
C SER A 108 4.11 -14.89 4.45
N TYR A 109 3.01 -14.16 4.35
CA TYR A 109 1.92 -14.18 5.31
C TYR A 109 0.60 -14.13 4.57
N THR A 110 -0.43 -14.66 5.20
CA THR A 110 -1.81 -14.45 4.75
C THR A 110 -2.68 -14.00 5.91
N GLY A 111 -3.87 -13.46 5.61
CA GLY A 111 -4.77 -13.06 6.67
C GLY A 111 -6.22 -12.94 6.26
N THR A 112 -7.10 -13.05 7.25
CA THR A 112 -8.55 -12.91 7.07
C THR A 112 -9.12 -11.99 8.12
N ALA A 113 -10.20 -11.30 7.78
CA ALA A 113 -11.05 -10.54 8.69
C ALA A 113 -12.49 -10.55 8.17
N ALA A 114 -13.46 -10.19 9.00
CA ALA A 114 -14.88 -10.29 8.67
C ALA A 114 -15.30 -9.44 7.45
N ASP A 115 -14.58 -8.34 7.19
CA ASP A 115 -14.83 -7.40 6.10
C ASP A 115 -13.82 -7.54 4.94
N VAL A 116 -12.98 -8.58 4.96
CA VAL A 116 -12.04 -8.90 3.89
C VAL A 116 -12.67 -9.93 2.96
N VAL A 117 -12.66 -9.63 1.66
CA VAL A 117 -13.14 -10.56 0.62
C VAL A 117 -12.01 -11.52 0.27
N GLY A 118 -12.17 -12.79 0.63
CA GLY A 118 -11.15 -13.82 0.41
C GLY A 118 -10.04 -13.78 1.45
N GLU A 119 -8.79 -13.72 1.00
CA GLU A 119 -7.61 -13.72 1.87
C GLU A 119 -6.69 -12.55 1.50
N ALA A 120 -6.18 -11.87 2.51
CA ALA A 120 -5.08 -10.94 2.38
C ALA A 120 -3.76 -11.69 2.16
N THR A 121 -2.86 -11.09 1.38
CA THR A 121 -1.54 -11.66 1.11
C THR A 121 -0.46 -10.66 1.45
N GLY A 122 0.63 -11.13 2.05
CA GLY A 122 1.75 -10.26 2.38
C GLY A 122 3.11 -10.89 2.23
N THR A 123 4.09 -10.03 1.98
CA THR A 123 5.50 -10.39 1.84
C THR A 123 6.34 -9.42 2.65
N ALA A 124 7.06 -9.94 3.65
CA ALA A 124 7.99 -9.18 4.47
C ALA A 124 9.45 -9.40 4.01
N ARG A 125 10.22 -8.32 3.88
CA ARG A 125 11.65 -8.32 3.50
C ARG A 125 12.35 -7.16 4.19
N GLY A 126 13.47 -7.46 4.87
CA GLY A 126 14.18 -6.48 5.72
C GLY A 126 13.22 -5.76 6.66
N ASN A 127 13.14 -4.43 6.58
CA ASN A 127 12.27 -3.61 7.42
C ASN A 127 10.85 -3.42 6.87
N ALA A 128 10.52 -3.98 5.70
CA ALA A 128 9.28 -3.70 5.00
C ALA A 128 8.33 -4.91 4.96
N LEU A 129 7.02 -4.62 4.95
CA LEU A 129 5.94 -5.54 4.61
C LEU A 129 5.06 -4.89 3.54
N ASN A 130 4.85 -5.60 2.44
CA ASN A 130 3.75 -5.28 1.52
C ASN A 130 2.57 -6.22 1.83
N TRP A 131 1.38 -5.65 2.01
CA TRP A 131 0.17 -6.34 2.41
C TRP A 131 -1.00 -5.93 1.51
N ARG A 132 -1.65 -6.91 0.86
CA ARG A 132 -2.66 -6.66 -0.17
C ARG A 132 -3.93 -7.43 0.11
N TYR A 133 -5.06 -6.76 -0.01
CA TYR A 133 -6.38 -7.33 0.24
C TYR A 133 -7.50 -6.52 -0.40
N THR A 134 -8.68 -7.12 -0.52
CA THR A 134 -9.89 -6.42 -0.93
C THR A 134 -10.85 -6.34 0.26
N MET A 135 -11.31 -5.14 0.57
CA MET A 135 -12.23 -4.88 1.69
C MET A 135 -13.64 -4.56 1.20
N ALA A 136 -14.65 -5.12 1.87
CA ALA A 136 -16.06 -4.86 1.64
C ALA A 136 -16.53 -3.67 2.50
N LEU A 137 -16.56 -2.49 1.91
CA LEU A 137 -16.93 -1.24 2.59
C LEU A 137 -18.41 -0.88 2.35
N PRO A 138 -19.23 -0.68 3.40
CA PRO A 138 -20.57 -0.14 3.23
C PRO A 138 -20.50 1.36 2.91
N VAL A 139 -20.94 1.75 1.71
CA VAL A 139 -20.98 3.15 1.25
C VAL A 139 -22.38 3.46 0.74
N SER A 140 -23.10 4.34 1.45
CA SER A 140 -24.43 4.82 1.06
C SER A 140 -25.43 3.70 0.72
N GLY A 141 -25.50 2.67 1.56
CA GLY A 141 -26.42 1.53 1.39
C GLY A 141 -26.00 0.50 0.35
N ARG A 142 -24.79 0.62 -0.23
CA ARG A 142 -24.20 -0.39 -1.13
C ARG A 142 -22.87 -0.87 -0.58
N THR A 143 -22.55 -2.14 -0.77
CA THR A 143 -21.22 -2.67 -0.45
C THR A 143 -20.28 -2.44 -1.62
N TRP A 144 -19.16 -1.79 -1.35
CA TRP A 144 -18.10 -1.52 -2.31
C TRP A 144 -16.90 -2.39 -1.99
N HIS A 145 -16.46 -3.21 -2.94
CA HIS A 145 -15.17 -3.88 -2.85
C HIS A 145 -14.08 -2.90 -3.27
N VAL A 146 -13.17 -2.62 -2.35
CA VAL A 146 -12.07 -1.66 -2.50
C VAL A 146 -10.76 -2.41 -2.26
N ASP A 147 -9.82 -2.26 -3.17
CA ASP A 147 -8.50 -2.87 -3.10
C ASP A 147 -7.58 -2.00 -2.26
N PHE A 148 -6.88 -2.62 -1.32
CA PHE A 148 -5.88 -2.02 -0.45
C PHE A 148 -4.50 -2.59 -0.78
N ASP A 149 -3.54 -1.69 -0.99
CA ASP A 149 -2.11 -1.99 -1.12
C ASP A 149 -1.35 -1.26 -0.01
N ASP A 150 -1.06 -1.99 1.05
CA ASP A 150 -0.46 -1.50 2.28
C ASP A 150 1.05 -1.73 2.27
N TRP A 151 1.79 -0.67 2.53
CA TRP A 151 3.22 -0.73 2.79
C TRP A 151 3.50 -0.35 4.22
N MET A 152 4.07 -1.29 4.98
CA MET A 152 4.50 -1.07 6.34
C MET A 152 6.02 -1.05 6.43
N PHE A 153 6.59 -0.08 7.12
CA PHE A 153 8.03 0.11 7.27
C PHE A 153 8.38 0.25 8.74
N LEU A 154 9.22 -0.66 9.24
CA LEU A 154 9.73 -0.62 10.60
C LEU A 154 10.83 0.44 10.66
N VAL A 155 10.60 1.48 11.45
CA VAL A 155 11.51 2.62 11.59
C VAL A 155 12.54 2.33 12.67
N ASP A 156 12.09 1.78 13.79
CA ASP A 156 12.91 1.35 14.93
C ASP A 156 12.25 0.16 15.65
N ASP A 157 12.74 -0.22 16.82
CA ASP A 157 12.24 -1.37 17.60
C ASP A 157 10.77 -1.22 18.10
N ARG A 158 10.14 -0.06 17.90
CA ARG A 158 8.80 0.27 18.40
C ARG A 158 7.87 0.84 17.33
N VAL A 159 8.39 1.65 16.41
CA VAL A 159 7.58 2.43 15.47
C VAL A 159 7.51 1.74 14.10
N LEU A 160 6.28 1.41 13.68
CA LEU A 160 5.96 0.91 12.35
C LEU A 160 5.04 1.92 11.65
N LEU A 161 5.45 2.38 10.47
CA LEU A 161 4.64 3.27 9.65
C LEU A 161 3.94 2.47 8.57
N ASN A 162 2.63 2.64 8.43
CA ASN A 162 1.82 2.07 7.36
C ASN A 162 1.32 3.17 6.43
N ARG A 163 1.43 2.92 5.12
CA ARG A 163 0.80 3.68 4.06
C ARG A 163 0.00 2.72 3.18
N ALA A 164 -1.32 2.86 3.19
CA ALA A 164 -2.23 2.09 2.36
C ALA A 164 -2.75 2.92 1.20
N THR A 165 -2.68 2.39 -0.02
CA THR A 165 -3.37 2.97 -1.17
C THR A 165 -4.69 2.25 -1.39
N MET A 166 -5.78 3.01 -1.46
CA MET A 166 -7.11 2.47 -1.78
C MET A 166 -7.41 2.67 -3.26
N SER A 167 -7.85 1.62 -3.95
CA SER A 167 -8.24 1.69 -5.35
C SER A 167 -9.48 0.86 -5.66
N LYS A 168 -10.11 1.14 -6.79
CA LYS A 168 -11.23 0.35 -7.32
C LYS A 168 -11.16 0.33 -8.82
N PHE A 169 -11.18 -0.86 -9.42
CA PHE A 169 -11.02 -1.04 -10.87
C PHE A 169 -9.75 -0.34 -11.41
N GLY A 170 -8.66 -0.38 -10.64
CA GLY A 170 -7.40 0.28 -10.97
C GLY A 170 -7.39 1.81 -10.78
N VAL A 171 -8.51 2.43 -10.40
CA VAL A 171 -8.59 3.86 -10.14
C VAL A 171 -8.33 4.13 -8.65
N ARG A 172 -7.32 4.93 -8.35
CA ARG A 172 -7.02 5.36 -6.99
C ARG A 172 -8.16 6.19 -6.39
N LEU A 173 -8.63 5.79 -5.22
CA LEU A 173 -9.68 6.47 -4.45
C LEU A 173 -9.08 7.40 -3.40
N GLY A 174 -8.01 6.98 -2.74
CA GLY A 174 -7.44 7.69 -1.61
C GLY A 174 -6.29 6.92 -0.97
N GLU A 175 -5.90 7.35 0.22
CA GLU A 175 -4.82 6.75 1.00
C GLU A 175 -5.18 6.68 2.49
N VAL A 176 -4.60 5.73 3.21
CA VAL A 176 -4.56 5.72 4.67
C VAL A 176 -3.11 5.83 5.11
N THR A 177 -2.83 6.73 6.05
CA THR A 177 -1.53 6.78 6.74
C THR A 177 -1.76 6.45 8.19
N LEU A 178 -0.93 5.57 8.75
CA LEU A 178 -1.03 5.11 10.13
C LEU A 178 0.37 4.98 10.73
N SER A 179 0.60 5.61 11.87
CA SER A 179 1.76 5.32 12.72
C SER A 179 1.32 4.37 13.82
N MET A 180 2.07 3.28 14.02
CA MET A 180 1.89 2.31 15.09
C MET A 180 3.11 2.30 16.00
N THR A 181 2.89 2.28 17.30
CA THR A 181 3.94 2.23 18.33
C THR A 181 3.66 1.10 19.29
N ARG A 182 4.61 0.18 19.43
CA ARG A 182 4.58 -0.88 20.44
C ARG A 182 4.84 -0.31 21.84
N ARG A 183 4.04 -0.72 22.82
CA ARG A 183 4.19 -0.30 24.23
C ARG A 183 5.40 -0.94 24.91
#